data_AF-A0A392SQL3-F1
#
_entry.id   AF-A0A392SQL3-F1
#
_cell.length_a   1.000
_cell.length_b   1.000
_cell.length_c   1.000
_cell.angle_alpha   90.00
_cell.angle_beta   90.00
_cell.angle_gamma   90.00
#
_symmetry.space_group_name_H-M   'P 1'
#
loop_
_entity.id
_entity.type
_entity.pdbx_description
1 polymer ?
#
loop_
_entity_poly.entity_id
_entity_poly.type
_entity_poly.pdbx_seq_one_letter_code
_entity_poly.pdbx_strand_id
1 'polypeptide(L)' 'MLQSKSRIAVNTITGGFSGGGETNAARKWYARQARLETFLVGRTSFPTVPDIAFTAEDGQGIMPHDDDPLVIQ' A
#
# COMPACT_ATOMS: atom_id res chain seq x y z
N MET A 1 22.17 46.32 -11.29
CA MET A 1 21.25 45.34 -10.66
C MET A 1 21.56 43.96 -11.23
N LEU A 2 22.24 43.11 -10.45
CA LEU A 2 22.50 41.72 -10.82
C LEU A 2 21.21 40.92 -10.61
N GLN A 3 20.60 40.45 -11.69
CA GLN A 3 19.48 39.52 -11.58
C GLN A 3 20.00 38.18 -11.05
N SER A 4 19.58 37.79 -9.85
CA SER A 4 19.84 36.47 -9.29
C SER A 4 19.03 35.44 -10.09
N LYS A 5 19.71 34.68 -10.94
CA LYS A 5 19.09 33.55 -11.64
C LYS A 5 18.78 32.46 -10.61
N SER A 6 17.51 32.30 -10.25
CA SER A 6 17.08 31.24 -9.33
C SER A 6 17.28 29.88 -9.98
N ARG A 7 18.02 28.99 -9.30
CA ARG A 7 18.15 27.59 -9.74
C ARG A 7 16.94 26.83 -9.23
N ILE A 8 16.12 26.35 -10.16
CA ILE A 8 15.00 25.46 -9.85
C ILE A 8 15.57 24.06 -9.66
N ALA A 9 15.49 23.54 -8.44
CA ALA A 9 15.83 22.15 -8.16
C ALA A 9 14.65 21.27 -8.59
N VAL A 10 14.84 20.48 -9.64
CA VAL A 10 13.87 19.49 -10.09
C VAL A 10 14.22 18.16 -9.45
N ASN A 11 13.50 17.79 -8.39
CA ASN A 11 13.67 16.50 -7.73
C ASN A 11 12.85 15.45 -8.48
N THR A 12 13.52 14.50 -9.13
CA THR A 12 12.87 13.37 -9.79
C THR A 12 12.81 12.21 -8.81
N ILE A 13 11.61 11.80 -8.41
CA ILE A 13 11.41 10.58 -7.63
C ILE A 13 11.24 9.43 -8.62
N THR A 14 12.35 8.78 -8.98
CA THR A 14 12.32 7.58 -9.84
C THR A 14 12.00 6.38 -8.95
N GLY A 15 10.72 6.05 -8.79
CA GLY A 15 10.30 4.96 -7.91
C GLY A 15 8.81 4.58 -7.98
N GLY A 16 8.07 5.04 -8.98
CA GLY A 16 6.71 4.59 -9.28
C GLY A 16 6.72 3.62 -10.45
N PHE A 17 5.76 2.68 -10.46
CA PHE A 17 5.56 1.49 -11.31
C PHE A 17 5.46 1.75 -12.83
N SER A 18 6.37 2.54 -13.42
CA SER A 18 6.24 3.07 -14.79
C SER A 18 7.44 2.76 -15.70
N GLY A 19 8.36 1.86 -15.30
CA GLY A 19 9.52 1.53 -16.14
C GLY A 19 10.45 0.40 -15.69
N GLY A 20 10.23 -0.21 -14.53
CA GLY A 20 11.03 -1.34 -14.04
C GLY A 20 10.45 -1.79 -12.72
N GLY A 21 9.91 -3.01 -12.68
CA GLY A 21 9.37 -3.58 -11.44
C GLY A 21 10.40 -3.59 -10.31
N GLU A 22 9.96 -3.92 -9.09
CA GLU A 22 10.83 -4.00 -7.92
C GLU A 22 12.16 -4.70 -8.25
N THR A 23 13.27 -4.00 -8.03
CA THR A 23 14.59 -4.56 -8.28
C THR A 23 14.75 -5.88 -7.52
N ASN A 24 15.55 -6.81 -8.04
CA ASN A 24 15.86 -8.05 -7.31
C ASN A 24 16.38 -7.77 -5.89
N ALA A 25 17.07 -6.65 -5.69
CA ALA A 25 17.55 -6.20 -4.39
C ALA A 25 16.40 -5.78 -3.47
N ALA A 26 15.45 -4.97 -3.96
CA ALA A 26 14.27 -4.55 -3.20
C ALA A 26 13.45 -5.77 -2.76
N ARG A 27 13.17 -6.70 -3.68
CA ARG A 27 12.45 -7.95 -3.37
C ARG A 27 13.17 -8.79 -2.31
N LYS A 28 14.49 -8.94 -2.42
CA LYS A 28 15.30 -9.65 -1.42
C LYS A 28 15.28 -8.95 -0.06
N TRP A 29 15.33 -7.63 -0.03
CA TRP A 29 15.27 -6.86 1.20
C TRP A 29 13.90 -7.02 1.87
N TYR A 30 12.81 -6.89 1.12
CA TYR A 30 11.44 -7.14 1.60
C TYR A 30 11.28 -8.54 2.19
N ALA A 31 11.71 -9.58 1.47
CA ALA A 31 11.61 -10.96 1.96
C ALA A 31 12.41 -11.19 3.26
N ARG A 32 13.58 -10.54 3.38
CA ARG A 32 14.38 -10.60 4.62
C ARG A 32 13.68 -9.86 5.77
N GLN A 33 13.13 -8.67 5.52
CA GLN A 33 12.44 -7.91 6.55
C GLN A 33 11.18 -8.60 7.03
N ALA A 34 10.31 -9.05 6.13
CA ALA A 34 9.12 -9.81 6.50
C ALA A 34 9.48 -11.03 7.36
N ARG A 35 10.55 -11.76 6.99
CA ARG A 35 11.04 -12.89 7.80
C ARG A 35 11.54 -12.44 9.17
N LEU A 36 12.32 -11.37 9.27
CA LEU A 36 12.80 -10.84 10.55
C LEU A 36 11.66 -10.37 11.44
N GLU A 37 10.69 -9.63 10.89
CA GLU A 37 9.47 -9.21 11.59
C GLU A 37 8.71 -10.41 12.13
N THR A 38 8.53 -11.49 11.35
CA THR A 38 7.86 -12.71 11.83
C THR A 38 8.60 -13.37 13.01
N PHE A 39 9.94 -13.31 13.06
CA PHE A 39 10.71 -13.82 14.20
C PHE A 39 10.60 -12.95 15.45
N LEU A 40 10.25 -11.67 15.30
CA LEU A 40 10.06 -10.73 16.39
C LEU A 40 8.62 -10.75 16.94
N VAL A 41 7.69 -11.42 16.25
CA VAL A 41 6.31 -11.58 16.74
C VAL A 41 6.30 -12.25 18.11
N GLY A 42 5.76 -11.54 19.10
CA GLY A 42 5.69 -11.98 20.49
C GLY A 42 6.94 -11.72 21.34
N ARG A 43 8.03 -11.21 20.74
CA ARG A 43 9.25 -10.78 21.45
C ARG A 43 9.30 -9.28 21.69
N THR A 44 8.53 -8.51 20.93
CA THR A 44 8.38 -7.07 21.08
C THR A 44 6.98 -6.73 21.60
N SER A 45 6.88 -5.73 22.47
CA SER A 45 5.59 -5.16 22.85
C SER A 45 4.93 -4.57 21.59
N PHE A 46 3.79 -5.12 21.20
CA PHE A 46 3.00 -4.53 20.13
C PHE A 46 2.23 -3.33 20.69
N PRO A 47 2.07 -2.24 19.92
CA PRO A 47 1.08 -1.24 20.27
C PRO A 47 -0.28 -1.92 20.39
N THR A 48 -1.11 -1.47 21.32
CA THR A 48 -2.48 -1.97 21.47
C THR A 48 -3.18 -1.82 20.12
N VAL A 49 -3.51 -2.96 19.51
CA VAL A 49 -4.28 -2.97 18.27
C VAL A 49 -5.67 -2.43 18.62
N PRO A 50 -6.16 -1.40 17.92
CA PRO A 50 -7.52 -0.94 18.15
C PRO A 50 -8.50 -2.07 17.83
N ASP A 51 -9.55 -2.19 18.63
CA ASP A 51 -10.61 -3.15 18.34
C ASP A 51 -11.31 -2.73 17.05
N ILE A 52 -11.21 -3.57 16.02
CA ILE A 52 -11.85 -3.32 14.72
C ILE A 52 -13.23 -3.95 14.79
N ALA A 53 -14.25 -3.11 14.92
CA ALA A 53 -15.65 -3.52 14.86
C ALA A 53 -16.27 -3.03 13.54
N PHE A 54 -17.08 -3.89 12.93
CA PHE A 54 -17.93 -3.51 11.80
C PHE A 54 -19.32 -3.14 12.31
N THR A 55 -19.85 -2.05 11.78
CA THR A 55 -21.21 -1.60 11.99
C THR A 55 -22.12 -2.14 10.89
N ALA A 56 -23.44 -2.07 11.10
CA ALA A 56 -24.40 -2.41 10.05
C ALA A 56 -24.30 -1.45 8.83
N GLU A 57 -23.75 -0.25 9.01
CA GLU A 57 -23.58 0.74 7.95
C GLU A 57 -22.44 0.37 6.99
N ASP A 58 -21.39 -0.29 7.48
CA ASP A 58 -20.24 -0.72 6.68
C ASP A 58 -20.61 -1.75 5.59
N GLY A 59 -21.77 -2.41 5.72
CA GLY A 59 -22.33 -3.33 4.74
C GLY A 59 -23.27 -2.70 3.72
N GLN A 60 -23.56 -1.39 3.80
CA GLN A 60 -24.43 -0.73 2.83
C GLN A 60 -23.75 -0.68 1.45
N GLY A 61 -24.46 -1.16 0.43
CA GLY A 61 -23.95 -1.24 -0.95
C GLY A 61 -23.37 -2.62 -1.34
N ILE A 62 -23.33 -3.58 -0.41
CA ILE A 62 -23.14 -4.99 -0.75
C ILE A 62 -24.51 -5.54 -1.18
N MET A 63 -24.91 -5.31 -2.43
CA MET A 63 -26.07 -5.99 -3.02
C MET A 63 -25.65 -7.41 -3.41
N PRO A 64 -26.27 -8.47 -2.85
CA PRO A 64 -25.91 -9.85 -3.18
C PRO A 64 -26.28 -10.29 -4.60
N HIS A 65 -27.02 -9.46 -5.36
CA HIS A 65 -27.81 -9.89 -6.51
C HIS A 65 -27.58 -9.06 -7.79
N ASP A 66 -26.64 -8.11 -7.79
CA ASP A 66 -26.37 -7.29 -9.00
C ASP A 66 -25.65 -8.08 -10.11
N ASP A 67 -25.11 -9.26 -9.79
CA ASP A 67 -24.42 -10.17 -10.71
C ASP A 67 -25.27 -11.40 -11.08
N ASP A 68 -26.58 -11.41 -10.81
CA ASP A 68 -27.44 -12.50 -11.24
C ASP A 68 -27.55 -12.50 -12.78
N PRO A 69 -27.04 -13.52 -13.50
CA PRO A 69 -27.03 -13.52 -14.95
C PRO A 69 -28.48 -13.56 -15.47
N LEU A 70 -28.92 -12.48 -16.11
CA LEU A 70 -30.19 -12.43 -16.80
C LEU A 70 -30.16 -13.41 -17.98
N VAL A 71 -30.99 -14.47 -17.93
CA VAL A 71 -31.22 -15.36 -19.06
C VAL A 71 -32.17 -14.67 -20.03
N ILE A 72 -31.67 -14.28 -21.19
CA ILE A 72 -32.49 -13.75 -22.30
C ILE A 72 -32.94 -14.94 -23.15
N GLN A 73 -34.25 -15.08 -23.39
CA GLN A 73 -34.85 -16.10 -24.25
C GLN A 73 -35.17 -15.53 -25.64
#